data_AF-A0A9W9YYJ8-F1
#
_entry.id   AF-A0A9W9YYJ8-F1
#
_cell.length_a   1.000
_cell.length_b   1.000
_cell.length_c   1.000
_cell.angle_alpha   90.00
_cell.angle_beta   90.00
_cell.angle_gamma   90.00
#
_symmetry.space_group_name_H-M   'P 1'
#
loop_
_entity.id
_entity.type
_entity.pdbx_description
1 polymer ?
#
loop_
_entity_poly.entity_id
_entity_poly.type
_entity_poly.pdbx_seq_one_letter_code
_entity_poly.pdbx_strand_id
1 'polypeptide(L)' 'VGPVTWNSNLAKGAADWAKYLADNNLFKHATGINAGENLYMSSHQPAEPCTRATQLFYGEVKYYDYNKPGYSQKTGHFTQ' A
#
# COMPACT_ATOMS: atom_id res chain seq x y z
N VAL A 1 13.89 3.09 11.89
CA VAL A 1 13.34 1.78 11.48
C VAL A 1 14.37 1.04 10.64
N GLY A 2 14.50 -0.28 10.83
CA GLY A 2 15.40 -1.11 10.03
C GLY A 2 14.77 -1.53 8.70
N PRO A 3 15.55 -2.13 7.78
CA PRO A 3 15.01 -2.63 6.52
C PRO A 3 13.99 -3.76 6.76
N VAL A 4 12.99 -3.85 5.88
CA VAL A 4 12.06 -4.98 5.85
C VAL A 4 12.66 -6.14 5.03
N THR A 5 12.23 -7.36 5.31
CA THR A 5 12.57 -8.55 4.53
C THR A 5 11.35 -9.09 3.81
N TRP A 6 11.59 -9.77 2.68
CA TRP A 6 10.52 -10.38 1.91
C TRP A 6 9.89 -11.56 2.65
N ASN A 7 8.57 -11.65 2.61
CA ASN A 7 7.82 -12.80 3.13
C ASN A 7 6.94 -13.36 2.01
N SER A 8 7.23 -14.59 1.59
CA SER A 8 6.53 -15.24 0.47
C SER A 8 5.04 -15.46 0.73
N ASN A 9 4.62 -15.65 1.98
CA ASN A 9 3.20 -15.81 2.32
C ASN A 9 2.45 -14.48 2.22
N LEU A 10 3.05 -13.38 2.69
CA LEU A 10 2.47 -12.04 2.52
C LEU A 10 2.38 -11.65 1.05
N ALA A 11 3.43 -11.93 0.28
CA ALA A 11 3.44 -11.67 -1.16
C ALA A 11 2.36 -12.46 -1.91
N LYS A 12 2.19 -13.75 -1.58
CA LYS A 12 1.13 -14.56 -2.16
C LYS A 12 -0.25 -14.01 -1.81
N GLY A 13 -0.50 -13.68 -0.55
CA GLY A 13 -1.76 -13.11 -0.10
C GLY A 13 -2.08 -11.77 -0.78
N ALA A 14 -1.08 -10.89 -0.92
CA ALA A 14 -1.22 -9.62 -1.63
C ALA A 14 -1.54 -9.82 -3.12
N ALA A 15 -0.89 -10.79 -3.79
CA ALA A 15 -1.17 -11.13 -5.18
C ALA A 15 -2.59 -11.70 -5.37
N ASP A 16 -3.02 -12.60 -4.49
CA ASP A 16 -4.37 -13.17 -4.49
C ASP A 16 -5.43 -12.06 -4.30
N TRP A 17 -5.20 -11.13 -3.37
CA TRP A 17 -6.11 -10.01 -3.12
C TRP A 17 -6.16 -9.01 -4.28
N ALA A 18 -5.00 -8.63 -4.83
CA ALA A 18 -4.93 -7.75 -6.00
C ALA A 18 -5.69 -8.35 -7.20
N LYS A 19 -5.58 -9.67 -7.41
CA LYS A 19 -6.36 -10.38 -8.43
C LYS A 19 -7.87 -10.31 -8.14
N TYR A 20 -8.31 -10.58 -6.91
CA TYR A 20 -9.72 -10.47 -6.53
C TYR A 20 -10.26 -9.05 -6.78
N LEU A 21 -9.53 -8.01 -6.40
CA LEU A 21 -9.91 -6.62 -6.64
C LEU A 21 -10.09 -6.32 -8.14
N ALA A 22 -9.13 -6.78 -8.96
CA ALA A 22 -9.18 -6.60 -10.42
C ALA A 22 -10.36 -7.35 -11.06
N ASP A 23 -10.58 -8.61 -10.70
CA ASP A 23 -11.66 -9.45 -11.25
C ASP A 23 -13.06 -8.91 -10.91
N ASN A 24 -13.19 -8.15 -9.81
CA ASN A 24 -14.46 -7.64 -9.31
C ASN A 24 -14.63 -6.12 -9.48
N ASN A 25 -13.67 -5.43 -10.10
CA ASN A 25 -13.65 -3.98 -10.24
C ASN A 25 -13.83 -3.23 -8.90
N LEU A 26 -13.04 -3.62 -7.89
CA LEU A 26 -13.09 -3.06 -6.54
C LEU A 26 -11.78 -2.34 -6.20
N PHE A 27 -11.86 -1.34 -5.31
CA PHE A 27 -10.69 -0.70 -4.70
C PHE A 27 -10.95 -0.54 -3.20
N LYS A 28 -10.62 -1.58 -2.42
CA LYS A 28 -10.85 -1.63 -0.96
C LYS A 28 -9.80 -2.50 -0.27
N HIS A 29 -9.52 -2.16 0.98
CA HIS A 29 -8.64 -2.97 1.84
C HIS A 29 -9.20 -4.37 2.12
N ALA A 30 -8.31 -5.32 2.35
CA ALA A 30 -8.64 -6.65 2.83
C ALA A 30 -9.16 -6.58 4.28
N THR A 31 -10.08 -7.48 4.62
CA THR A 31 -10.67 -7.58 5.97
C THR A 31 -10.21 -8.85 6.66
N GLY A 32 -9.98 -8.80 7.98
CA GLY A 32 -9.65 -9.98 8.77
C GLY A 32 -8.20 -10.47 8.62
N ILE A 33 -7.30 -9.61 8.13
CA ILE A 33 -5.86 -9.87 8.10
C ILE A 33 -5.16 -9.17 9.26
N ASN A 34 -4.09 -9.77 9.77
CA ASN A 34 -3.25 -9.17 10.83
C ASN A 34 -2.11 -8.31 10.26
N ALA A 35 -1.89 -8.35 8.95
CA ALA A 35 -0.87 -7.55 8.27
C ALA A 35 -1.39 -6.14 7.96
N GLY A 36 -0.47 -5.18 7.88
CA GLY A 36 -0.73 -3.88 7.26
C GLY A 36 -0.95 -4.00 5.75
N GLU A 37 -1.55 -3.00 5.13
CA GLU A 37 -1.84 -3.02 3.69
C GLU A 37 -1.77 -1.61 3.08
N ASN A 38 -1.04 -1.49 1.97
CA ASN A 38 -1.09 -0.34 1.07
C ASN A 38 -1.62 -0.79 -0.29
N LEU A 39 -2.50 0.00 -0.90
CA LEU A 39 -3.12 -0.30 -2.20
C LEU A 39 -2.83 0.80 -3.21
N TYR A 40 -2.52 0.38 -4.44
CA TYR A 40 -2.32 1.28 -5.57
C TYR A 40 -3.13 0.81 -6.77
N MET A 41 -3.82 1.76 -7.41
CA MET A 41 -4.57 1.53 -8.65
C MET A 41 -4.19 2.61 -9.66
N SER A 42 -4.12 2.22 -10.92
CA SER A 42 -3.77 3.09 -12.03
C SER A 42 -4.65 2.77 -13.23
N SER A 43 -5.07 3.81 -13.97
CA SER A 43 -5.84 3.67 -15.21
C SER A 43 -4.99 3.20 -16.40
N HIS A 44 -3.66 3.22 -16.26
CA HIS A 44 -2.70 2.77 -17.26
C HIS A 44 -1.65 1.90 -16.59
N GLN A 45 -1.10 0.93 -17.31
CA GLN A 45 -0.02 0.08 -16.81
C GLN A 45 1.30 0.87 -16.81
N PRO A 46 1.86 1.25 -15.65
CA PRO A 46 3.17 1.89 -15.59
C PRO A 46 4.25 0.90 -16.03
N ALA A 47 5.35 1.40 -16.61
CA ALA A 47 6.52 0.56 -16.91
C ALA A 47 7.09 -0.11 -15.65
N GLU A 48 7.13 0.64 -14.55
CA GLU A 48 7.64 0.20 -13.25
C GLU A 48 6.56 0.35 -12.15
N PRO A 49 5.56 -0.55 -12.10
CA PRO A 49 4.39 -0.40 -11.23
C PRO A 49 4.76 -0.40 -9.74
N CYS A 50 5.67 -1.27 -9.31
CA CYS A 50 6.12 -1.38 -7.92
C CYS A 50 6.85 -0.12 -7.46
N THR A 51 7.76 0.40 -8.29
CA THR A 51 8.50 1.64 -8.03
C THR A 51 7.54 2.82 -7.94
N ARG A 52 6.58 2.90 -8.87
CA ARG A 52 5.59 3.99 -8.88
C ARG A 52 4.69 3.96 -7.64
N ALA A 53 4.18 2.79 -7.26
CA ALA A 53 3.32 2.62 -6.08
C ALA A 53 4.05 3.03 -4.80
N THR A 54 5.27 2.52 -4.58
CA THR A 54 6.05 2.81 -3.37
C THR A 54 6.45 4.29 -3.26
N GLN A 55 6.79 4.95 -4.38
CA GLN A 55 7.01 6.40 -4.41
C GLN A 55 5.76 7.21 -4.05
N LEU A 56 4.57 6.77 -4.48
CA LEU A 56 3.32 7.43 -4.14
C LEU A 56 2.96 7.26 -2.67
N PHE A 57 3.14 6.05 -2.12
CA PHE A 57 2.97 5.79 -0.69
C PHE A 57 3.89 6.68 0.14
N TYR A 58 5.20 6.69 -0.19
CA TYR A 58 6.15 7.53 0.52
C TYR A 58 5.90 9.03 0.33
N GLY A 59 5.43 9.43 -0.86
CA GLY A 59 5.16 10.83 -1.19
C GLY A 59 4.12 11.52 -0.30
N GLU A 60 3.35 10.75 0.48
CA GLU A 60 2.47 11.26 1.53
C GLU A 60 3.23 11.89 2.71
N VAL A 61 4.53 11.63 2.86
CA VAL A 61 5.40 12.24 3.89
C VAL A 61 5.28 13.76 3.95
N LYS A 62 5.02 14.40 2.80
CA LYS A 62 4.82 15.86 2.70
C LYS A 62 3.58 16.38 3.46
N TYR A 63 2.67 15.49 3.84
CA TYR A 63 1.48 15.80 4.62
C TYR A 63 1.61 15.38 6.09
N TYR A 64 2.70 14.70 6.48
CA TYR A 64 2.86 14.18 7.83
C TYR A 64 3.46 15.25 8.76
N ASP A 65 2.74 15.59 9.83
CA ASP A 65 3.22 16.49 10.88
C ASP A 65 3.91 15.69 11.99
N TYR A 66 5.24 15.69 11.97
CA TYR A 66 6.06 15.01 12.98
C TYR A 66 5.89 15.57 14.41
N ASN A 67 5.41 16.82 14.56
CA ASN A 67 5.12 17.40 15.87
C ASN A 67 3.74 17.00 16.40
N LYS A 68 2.86 16.48 15.52
CA LYS A 68 1.53 15.97 15.87
C LYS A 68 1.32 14.60 15.22
N PRO A 69 2.09 13.59 15.67
CA PRO A 69 2.04 12.26 15.08
C PRO A 69 0.66 11.64 15.29
N GLY A 70 0.22 10.86 14.31
CA GLY A 70 -1.06 10.18 14.39
C GLY A 70 -1.55 9.74 13.02
N TYR A 71 -2.69 9.05 13.04
CA TYR A 71 -3.37 8.64 11.83
C TYR A 71 -3.96 9.84 11.11
N SER A 72 -3.80 9.86 9.78
CA SER A 72 -4.61 10.68 8.90
C SER A 72 -4.88 9.91 7.60
N GLN A 73 -6.01 10.21 6.94
CA GLN A 73 -6.32 9.64 5.64
C GLN A 73 -5.30 10.03 4.54
N LYS A 74 -4.50 11.08 4.75
CA LYS A 74 -3.52 11.59 3.77
C LYS A 74 -2.12 11.04 3.97
N THR A 75 -1.88 10.31 5.06
CA THR A 75 -0.55 9.85 5.46
C THR A 75 -0.50 8.35 5.78
N GLY A 76 -1.63 7.66 5.65
CA GLY A 76 -1.78 6.26 6.03
C GLY A 76 -0.79 5.36 5.31
N HIS A 77 -0.57 5.57 4.01
CA HIS A 77 0.35 4.74 3.25
C HIS A 77 1.81 4.99 3.63
N PHE A 78 2.16 6.26 3.90
CA PHE A 78 3.52 6.61 4.36
C PHE A 78 3.81 6.06 5.76
N THR A 79 2.83 6.07 6.66
CA THR A 79 3.03 5.68 8.06
C THR A 79 3.04 4.17 8.31
N GLN A 80 2.62 3.36 7.33
CA GLN A 80 2.60 1.91 7.42
C GLN A 80 3.98 1.29 7.22
#